data_AF-I3IIA5-F1
#
_entry.id   AF-I3IIA5-F1
#
_cell.length_a   1.000
_cell.length_b   1.000
_cell.length_c   1.000
_cell.angle_alpha   90.00
_cell.angle_beta   90.00
_cell.angle_gamma   90.00
#
_symmetry.space_group_name_H-M   'P 1'
#
loop_
_entity.id
_entity.type
_entity.pdbx_description
1 polymer ?
#
loop_
_entity_poly.entity_id
_entity_poly.type
_entity_poly.pdbx_seq_one_letter_code
_entity_poly.pdbx_strand_id
1 'polypeptide(L)'
;MGNLIAVSGRTLTQSEKSHQNLAYTITETDVKTVRTFGHGKEILINQIKLSCTCSGDYVAGTSTFSGKGEAAIVANSKRVKCEGQSILLEGDEVTITCEGTITDNSSGATAKGTATVTVKITDSNQKNIFTSKT
;
A
#
# COMPACT_ATOMS: atom_id res chain seq x y z
N MET A 1 -14.18 2.47 -7.24
CA MET A 1 -13.92 3.28 -6.04
C MET A 1 -13.17 2.41 -5.06
N GLY A 2 -12.01 2.85 -4.57
CA GLY A 2 -11.18 2.07 -3.65
C GLY A 2 -11.57 2.27 -2.19
N ASN A 3 -11.14 1.37 -1.31
CA ASN A 3 -11.40 1.47 0.13
C ASN A 3 -10.32 2.34 0.79
N LEU A 4 -10.74 3.38 1.51
CA LEU A 4 -9.83 4.19 2.32
C LEU A 4 -9.35 3.39 3.54
N ILE A 5 -8.05 3.41 3.78
CA ILE A 5 -7.41 2.80 4.94
C ILE A 5 -6.48 3.84 5.60
N ALA A 6 -6.53 3.90 6.93
CA ALA A 6 -5.60 4.70 7.71
C ALA A 6 -4.42 3.82 8.14
N VAL A 7 -3.20 4.19 7.74
CA VAL A 7 -1.98 3.46 8.11
C VAL A 7 -1.00 4.47 8.71
N SER A 8 -0.66 4.30 9.99
CA SER A 8 0.27 5.19 10.72
C SER A 8 -0.05 6.70 10.58
N GLY A 9 -1.34 7.06 10.53
CA GLY A 9 -1.79 8.45 10.38
C GLY A 9 -1.72 9.00 8.95
N ARG A 10 -1.55 8.13 7.94
CA ARG A 10 -1.66 8.45 6.51
C ARG A 10 -2.94 7.87 5.95
N THR A 11 -3.55 8.58 5.01
CA THR A 11 -4.69 8.06 4.25
C THR A 11 -4.19 7.40 2.97
N LEU A 12 -4.37 6.10 2.87
CA LEU A 12 -4.12 5.32 1.66
C LEU A 12 -5.45 4.79 1.12
N THR A 13 -5.49 4.45 -0.15
CA THR A 13 -6.64 3.78 -0.77
C THR A 13 -6.21 2.44 -1.34
N GLN A 14 -6.97 1.39 -1.04
CA GLN A 14 -6.88 0.08 -1.69
C GLN A 14 -7.76 0.04 -2.93
N SER A 15 -7.24 -0.41 -4.06
CA SER A 15 -7.98 -0.58 -5.32
C SER A 15 -7.50 -1.81 -6.09
N GLU A 16 -8.17 -2.11 -7.20
CA GLU A 16 -7.70 -3.13 -8.17
C GLU A 16 -7.39 -4.50 -7.57
N LYS A 17 -8.21 -4.94 -6.61
CA LYS A 17 -8.10 -6.29 -6.03
C LYS A 17 -8.33 -7.34 -7.11
N SER A 18 -7.34 -8.20 -7.35
CA SER A 18 -7.47 -9.35 -8.28
C SER A 18 -8.60 -10.29 -7.89
N HIS A 19 -8.85 -10.45 -6.58
CA HIS A 19 -9.91 -11.28 -6.02
C HIS A 19 -10.68 -10.47 -5.00
N GLN A 20 -11.94 -10.13 -5.31
CA GLN A 20 -12.77 -9.23 -4.49
C GLN A 20 -13.19 -9.84 -3.15
N ASN A 21 -13.25 -11.16 -3.08
CA ASN A 21 -13.68 -11.90 -1.88
C ASN A 21 -12.56 -12.11 -0.86
N LEU A 22 -11.32 -11.74 -1.21
CA LEU A 22 -10.20 -11.76 -0.27
C LEU A 22 -10.18 -10.48 0.55
N ALA A 23 -9.96 -10.62 1.85
CA ALA A 23 -9.56 -9.53 2.72
C ALA A 23 -8.07 -9.26 2.52
N TYR A 24 -7.72 -7.99 2.31
CA TYR A 24 -6.35 -7.51 2.21
C TYR A 24 -6.07 -6.60 3.41
N THR A 25 -5.32 -7.12 4.37
CA THR A 25 -4.92 -6.38 5.57
C THR A 25 -3.52 -5.83 5.34
N ILE A 26 -3.43 -4.51 5.18
CA ILE A 26 -2.18 -3.81 4.88
C ILE A 26 -1.68 -3.10 6.13
N THR A 27 -0.40 -3.28 6.41
CA THR A 27 0.31 -2.63 7.52
C THR A 27 1.58 -2.00 6.99
N GLU A 28 1.91 -0.80 7.45
CA GLU A 28 3.22 -0.20 7.19
C GLU A 28 4.26 -0.87 8.09
N THR A 29 5.37 -1.31 7.49
CA THR A 29 6.44 -2.03 8.19
C THR A 29 7.62 -1.15 8.52
N ASP A 30 7.71 0.05 7.92
CA ASP A 30 8.73 1.03 8.24
C ASP A 30 8.11 2.19 9.04
N VAL A 31 8.50 2.34 10.30
CA VAL A 31 7.99 3.42 11.17
C VAL A 31 8.73 4.75 10.92
N LYS A 32 9.70 4.80 9.98
CA LYS A 32 10.52 5.99 9.71
C LYS A 32 10.42 6.52 8.29
N THR A 33 9.22 6.82 7.84
CA THR A 33 9.00 7.99 6.98
C THR A 33 9.07 9.22 7.88
N VAL A 34 10.28 9.81 7.98
CA VAL A 34 10.54 10.99 8.82
C VAL A 34 9.66 12.13 8.29
N ARG A 35 8.71 12.57 9.11
CA ARG A 35 8.03 13.84 8.91
C ARG A 35 9.08 14.94 9.14
N THR A 36 9.80 15.34 8.11
CA THR A 36 10.71 16.50 8.21
C THR A 36 9.86 17.77 8.25
N PHE A 37 10.26 18.74 9.08
CA PHE A 37 9.53 20.00 9.22
C PHE A 37 10.02 21.00 8.17
N GLY A 38 9.36 21.05 7.01
CA GLY A 38 9.41 22.24 6.16
C GLY A 38 8.49 23.29 6.77
N HIS A 39 9.03 24.31 7.45
CA HIS A 39 8.25 25.37 8.10
C HIS A 39 7.14 24.86 9.07
N GLY A 40 7.40 23.75 9.80
CA GLY A 40 6.41 23.18 10.73
C GLY A 40 5.32 22.32 10.09
N LYS A 41 5.47 21.91 8.83
CA LYS A 41 4.59 20.96 8.12
C LYS A 41 5.29 19.62 7.89
N GLU A 42 4.52 18.56 7.99
CA GLU A 42 4.98 17.18 7.91
C GLU A 42 5.06 16.71 6.45
N ILE A 43 6.22 16.17 6.02
CA ILE A 43 6.47 15.74 4.64
C ILE A 43 6.72 14.23 4.59
N LEU A 44 6.16 13.54 3.58
CA LEU A 44 6.47 12.13 3.31
C LEU A 44 7.63 12.04 2.32
N ILE A 45 8.67 11.30 2.66
CA ILE A 45 9.91 11.19 1.89
C ILE A 45 10.33 9.72 1.74
N ASN A 46 11.19 9.45 0.76
CA ASN A 46 11.73 8.13 0.44
C ASN A 46 10.66 7.14 -0.04
N GLN A 47 10.22 6.24 0.84
CA GLN A 47 9.28 5.17 0.51
C GLN A 47 8.43 4.77 1.72
N ILE A 48 7.24 4.25 1.46
CA ILE A 48 6.39 3.61 2.47
C ILE A 48 6.47 2.10 2.24
N LYS A 49 7.10 1.35 3.17
CA LYS A 49 7.11 -0.11 3.10
C LYS A 49 5.83 -0.68 3.68
N LEU A 50 5.22 -1.59 2.96
CA LEU A 50 3.96 -2.21 3.28
C LEU A 50 4.13 -3.72 3.34
N SER A 51 3.55 -4.36 4.34
CA SER A 51 3.23 -5.78 4.32
C SER A 51 1.72 -5.94 4.16
N CYS A 52 1.31 -6.97 3.42
CA CYS A 52 -0.08 -7.34 3.24
C CYS A 52 -0.26 -8.80 3.65
N THR A 53 -1.30 -9.06 4.43
CA THR A 53 -1.84 -10.42 4.57
C THR A 53 -3.15 -10.50 3.80
N CYS A 54 -3.29 -11.57 3.04
CA CYS A 54 -4.41 -11.81 2.14
C CYS A 54 -5.08 -13.11 2.53
N SER A 55 -6.37 -13.07 2.88
CA SER A 55 -7.11 -14.30 3.24
C SER A 55 -8.59 -14.22 2.92
N GLY A 56 -9.19 -15.37 2.59
CA GLY A 56 -10.63 -15.48 2.34
C GLY A 56 -10.94 -16.47 1.22
N ASP A 57 -12.11 -16.33 0.61
CA ASP A 57 -12.52 -17.18 -0.51
C ASP A 57 -11.76 -16.78 -1.78
N TYR A 58 -10.99 -17.71 -2.33
CA TYR A 58 -10.32 -17.55 -3.62
C TYR A 58 -11.31 -17.72 -4.77
N VAL A 59 -12.10 -18.81 -4.70
CA VAL A 59 -13.30 -19.04 -5.49
C VAL A 59 -14.43 -19.32 -4.51
N ALA A 60 -15.47 -18.49 -4.53
CA ALA A 60 -16.56 -18.53 -3.56
C ALA A 60 -17.11 -19.95 -3.36
N GLY A 61 -17.14 -20.41 -2.11
CA GLY A 61 -17.62 -21.73 -1.72
C GLY A 61 -16.78 -22.93 -2.20
N THR A 62 -15.74 -22.70 -3.02
CA THR A 62 -14.94 -23.78 -3.63
C THR A 62 -13.55 -23.88 -3.01
N SER A 63 -12.86 -22.75 -2.88
CA SER A 63 -11.49 -22.73 -2.35
C SER A 63 -11.21 -21.48 -1.56
N THR A 64 -10.32 -21.61 -0.58
CA THR A 64 -9.81 -20.52 0.26
C THR A 64 -8.37 -20.18 -0.10
N PHE A 65 -7.95 -18.96 0.19
CA PHE A 65 -6.56 -18.51 0.03
C PHE A 65 -6.03 -17.95 1.34
N SER A 66 -4.75 -18.20 1.59
CA SER A 66 -3.97 -17.52 2.62
C SER A 66 -2.58 -17.20 2.07
N GLY A 67 -2.23 -15.92 2.04
CA GLY A 67 -0.99 -15.45 1.46
C GLY A 67 -0.47 -14.18 2.10
N LYS A 68 0.78 -13.85 1.78
CA LYS A 68 1.46 -12.64 2.25
C LYS A 68 2.23 -11.99 1.11
N GLY A 69 2.33 -10.68 1.16
CA GLY A 69 3.11 -9.90 0.20
C GLY A 69 3.74 -8.70 0.87
N GLU A 70 4.83 -8.22 0.29
CA GLU A 70 5.49 -6.98 0.70
C GLU A 70 5.70 -6.11 -0.53
N ALA A 71 5.59 -4.80 -0.35
CA ALA A 71 5.93 -3.84 -1.39
C ALA A 71 6.32 -2.50 -0.77
N ALA A 72 6.79 -1.57 -1.61
CA ALA A 72 7.05 -0.21 -1.17
C ALA A 72 6.48 0.80 -2.16
N ILE A 73 5.72 1.78 -1.65
CA ILE A 73 5.37 2.96 -2.44
C ILE A 73 6.63 3.82 -2.53
N VAL A 74 7.08 4.10 -3.74
CA VAL A 74 8.23 4.97 -4.03
C VAL A 74 7.75 6.19 -4.78
N ALA A 75 8.42 7.32 -4.59
CA ALA A 75 8.06 8.55 -5.27
C ALA A 75 8.17 8.41 -6.79
N ASN A 76 7.09 8.65 -7.53
CA ASN A 76 7.12 8.65 -8.99
C ASN A 76 7.95 9.83 -9.52
N SER A 77 7.90 10.98 -8.83
CA SER A 77 8.65 12.18 -9.21
C SER A 77 10.03 12.21 -8.53
N LYS A 78 11.08 12.13 -9.35
CA LYS A 78 12.47 12.33 -8.87
C LYS A 78 12.90 13.81 -8.82
N ARG A 79 12.05 14.72 -9.33
CA ARG A 79 12.36 16.15 -9.44
C ARG A 79 11.98 16.93 -8.18
N VAL A 80 10.97 16.48 -7.45
CA VAL A 80 10.52 17.12 -6.22
C VAL A 80 11.23 16.46 -5.04
N LYS A 81 12.08 17.23 -4.37
CA LYS A 81 12.91 16.74 -3.26
C LYS A 81 12.81 17.66 -2.04
N CYS A 82 12.83 17.07 -0.86
CA CYS A 82 13.04 17.76 0.41
C CYS A 82 14.38 17.29 0.96
N GLU A 83 15.31 18.20 1.24
CA GLU A 83 16.64 17.86 1.78
C GLU A 83 17.39 16.80 0.95
N GLY A 84 17.19 16.82 -0.38
CA GLY A 84 17.80 15.86 -1.31
C GLY A 84 17.07 14.51 -1.43
N GLN A 85 16.03 14.28 -0.65
CA GLN A 85 15.21 13.07 -0.65
C GLN A 85 13.92 13.26 -1.46
N SER A 86 13.54 12.26 -2.25
CA SER A 86 12.31 12.33 -3.06
C SER A 86 11.08 12.41 -2.16
N ILE A 87 10.15 13.31 -2.49
CA ILE A 87 8.88 13.47 -1.78
C ILE A 87 7.87 12.50 -2.37
N LEU A 88 7.18 11.75 -1.49
CA LEU A 88 6.02 10.96 -1.86
C LEU A 88 4.82 11.89 -2.00
N LEU A 89 4.09 11.79 -3.10
CA LEU A 89 2.97 12.66 -3.44
C LEU A 89 1.66 11.88 -3.52
N GLU A 90 0.54 12.60 -3.36
CA GLU A 90 -0.78 12.10 -3.74
C GLU A 90 -0.71 11.59 -5.19
N GLY A 91 -1.16 10.37 -5.41
CA GLY A 91 -0.99 9.71 -6.70
C GLY A 91 -0.01 8.55 -6.67
N ASP A 92 1.04 8.61 -5.85
CA ASP A 92 2.03 7.54 -5.76
C ASP A 92 1.38 6.25 -5.26
N GLU A 93 1.69 5.15 -5.93
CA GLU A 93 1.03 3.87 -5.72
C GLU A 93 1.98 2.69 -5.92
N VAL A 94 1.56 1.53 -5.41
CA VAL A 94 2.25 0.25 -5.60
C VAL A 94 1.24 -0.88 -5.65
N THR A 95 1.49 -1.88 -6.49
CA THR A 95 0.75 -3.15 -6.45
C THR A 95 1.50 -4.15 -5.56
N ILE A 96 0.83 -4.61 -4.51
CA ILE A 96 1.33 -5.69 -3.66
C ILE A 96 0.88 -7.02 -4.26
N THR A 97 1.83 -7.95 -4.42
CA THR A 97 1.52 -9.34 -4.80
C THR A 97 1.64 -10.22 -3.56
N CYS A 98 0.50 -10.73 -3.08
CA CYS A 98 0.46 -11.76 -2.07
C CYS A 98 0.69 -13.13 -2.73
N GLU A 99 1.73 -13.81 -2.32
CA GLU A 99 1.96 -15.21 -2.66
C GLU A 99 1.46 -16.09 -1.51
N GLY A 100 0.81 -17.20 -1.84
CA GLY A 100 0.14 -18.00 -0.83
C GLY A 100 -0.29 -19.36 -1.30
N THR A 101 -1.11 -19.98 -0.46
CA THR A 101 -1.70 -21.30 -0.68
C THR A 101 -3.19 -21.16 -0.95
N ILE A 102 -3.65 -21.80 -2.01
CA ILE A 102 -5.06 -22.06 -2.29
C ILE A 102 -5.38 -23.44 -1.74
N THR A 103 -6.46 -23.56 -0.98
CA THR A 103 -6.94 -24.84 -0.44
C THR A 103 -8.33 -25.12 -0.98
N ASP A 104 -8.50 -26.25 -1.66
CA ASP A 104 -9.81 -26.76 -2.07
C ASP A 104 -10.60 -27.20 -0.84
N ASN A 105 -11.81 -26.66 -0.67
CA ASN A 105 -12.59 -26.85 0.54
C ASN A 105 -13.18 -28.27 0.65
N SER A 106 -13.32 -28.98 -0.48
CA SER A 106 -13.96 -30.30 -0.53
C SER A 106 -12.96 -31.44 -0.28
N SER A 107 -11.74 -31.30 -0.80
CA SER A 107 -10.69 -32.31 -0.78
C SER A 107 -9.56 -31.99 0.18
N GLY A 108 -9.42 -30.72 0.60
CA GLY A 108 -8.27 -30.23 1.34
C GLY A 108 -6.99 -30.14 0.51
N ALA A 109 -7.05 -30.42 -0.80
CA ALA A 109 -5.92 -30.32 -1.70
C ALA A 109 -5.41 -28.87 -1.77
N THR A 110 -4.09 -28.71 -1.83
CA THR A 110 -3.45 -27.39 -1.85
C THR A 110 -2.69 -27.11 -3.14
N ALA A 111 -2.67 -25.85 -3.55
CA ALA A 111 -1.91 -25.35 -4.68
C ALA A 111 -1.29 -23.99 -4.34
N LYS A 112 -0.22 -23.60 -5.04
CA LYS A 112 0.31 -22.23 -4.95
C LYS A 112 -0.60 -21.28 -5.72
N GLY A 113 -0.80 -20.09 -5.17
CA GLY A 113 -1.59 -19.04 -5.80
C GLY A 113 -1.05 -17.66 -5.51
N THR A 114 -1.56 -16.69 -6.27
CA THR A 114 -1.24 -15.28 -6.11
C THR A 114 -2.50 -14.45 -6.05
N ALA A 115 -2.46 -13.37 -5.26
CA ALA A 115 -3.48 -12.34 -5.23
C ALA A 115 -2.83 -10.96 -5.15
N THR A 116 -3.29 -10.01 -5.94
CA THR A 116 -2.76 -8.64 -5.98
C THR A 116 -3.77 -7.60 -5.47
N VAL A 117 -3.24 -6.51 -4.92
CA VAL A 117 -3.99 -5.28 -4.56
C VAL A 117 -3.12 -4.05 -4.84
N THR A 118 -3.70 -3.02 -5.42
CA THR A 118 -3.04 -1.72 -5.62
C THR A 118 -3.31 -0.81 -4.43
N VAL A 119 -2.26 -0.17 -3.91
CA VAL A 119 -2.30 0.75 -2.77
C VAL A 119 -1.78 2.10 -3.20
N LYS A 120 -2.56 3.15 -2.96
CA LYS A 120 -2.28 4.50 -3.43
C LYS A 120 -2.30 5.52 -2.29
N ILE A 121 -1.42 6.52 -2.34
CA ILE A 121 -1.47 7.67 -1.44
C ILE A 121 -2.62 8.59 -1.86
N THR A 122 -3.55 8.83 -0.93
CA THR A 122 -4.71 9.73 -1.10
C THR A 122 -4.80 10.73 0.03
N ASP A 123 -3.66 11.04 0.67
CA ASP A 123 -3.61 12.01 1.76
C ASP A 123 -3.85 13.42 1.21
N SER A 124 -5.12 13.83 1.19
CA SER A 124 -5.55 15.17 0.78
C SER A 124 -4.97 16.28 1.67
N ASN A 125 -4.34 15.93 2.80
CA ASN A 125 -3.64 16.88 3.66
C ASN A 125 -2.19 17.12 3.22
N GLN A 126 -1.68 16.43 2.20
CA GLN A 126 -0.45 16.84 1.51
C GLN A 126 -0.70 18.14 0.75
N LYS A 127 -0.62 19.26 1.48
CA LYS A 127 -0.64 20.59 0.87
C LYS A 127 0.70 20.83 0.18
N ASN A 128 0.66 21.27 -1.06
CA ASN A 128 1.83 21.73 -1.80
C ASN A 128 2.66 22.69 -0.92
N ILE A 129 3.92 22.33 -0.67
CA ILE A 129 4.87 23.22 -0.02
C ILE A 129 5.51 24.05 -1.12
N PHE A 130 5.02 25.28 -1.28
CA PHE A 130 5.66 26.25 -2.15
C PHE A 130 6.87 26.83 -1.44
N THR A 131 8.07 26.65 -2.00
CA THR A 131 9.24 27.40 -1.56
C THR A 131 9.04 28.85 -1.99
N SER A 132 8.83 29.77 -1.05
CA SER A 132 8.93 31.20 -1.39
C SER A 132 10.39 31.47 -1.80
N LYS A 133 10.62 31.99 -3.01
CA LYS A 133 11.90 32.63 -3.33
C LYS A 133 12.04 33.83 -2.39
N THR A 134 12.94 33.76 -1.42
CA THR A 134 13.59 34.94 -0.83
C THR A 134 14.45 35.60 -1.88
#